data_AF-A0A496VG93-F1
#
_entry.id   AF-A0A496VG93-F1
#
_cell.length_a   1.000
_cell.length_b   1.000
_cell.length_c   1.000
_cell.angle_alpha   90.00
_cell.angle_beta   90.00
_cell.angle_gamma   90.00
#
_symmetry.space_group_name_H-M   'P 1'
#
loop_
_entity.id
_entity.type
_entity.pdbx_description
1 polymer ?
#
loop_
_entity_poly.entity_id
_entity_poly.type
_entity_poly.pdbx_seq_one_letter_code
_entity_poly.pdbx_strand_id
1 'polypeptide(L)'
;MITPYFMVEGAFDQFILERILPEKMVSQTKIITGNGYNIALSKARSLLISSELPVSLIVDSDTTDRSSIEEKKDFMTQSLQQLSTPDHFHVFFAVPEIEVIFFSSREIIEELIGGKVSEQQWELAHYQPKQALLNMLHTNNLQKSFHELLTPSLIEKLGKTDFVQNIIKNCQVAA
;
A
#
# COMPACT_ATOMS: atom_id res chain seq x y z
N MET A 1 9.82 -21.16 9.91
CA MET A 1 9.63 -19.70 9.70
C MET A 1 8.15 -19.45 9.56
N ILE A 2 7.60 -18.54 10.35
CA ILE A 2 6.22 -18.04 10.24
C ILE A 2 6.23 -17.07 9.06
N THR A 3 5.41 -17.33 8.03
CA THR A 3 5.31 -16.47 6.85
C THR A 3 4.05 -15.62 6.98
N PRO A 4 4.12 -14.39 7.52
CA PRO A 4 2.94 -13.53 7.63
C PRO A 4 2.28 -13.28 6.28
N TYR A 5 1.00 -12.93 6.30
CA TYR A 5 0.23 -12.58 5.11
C TYR A 5 0.10 -11.08 4.98
N PHE A 6 0.39 -10.55 3.79
CA PHE A 6 0.00 -9.20 3.41
C PHE A 6 -1.20 -9.29 2.48
N MET A 7 -2.34 -8.77 2.92
CA MET A 7 -3.55 -8.70 2.12
C MET A 7 -3.66 -7.30 1.52
N VAL A 8 -3.73 -7.21 0.20
CA VAL A 8 -3.85 -5.95 -0.54
C VAL A 8 -5.07 -5.95 -1.43
N GLU A 9 -5.54 -4.79 -1.88
CA GLU A 9 -6.78 -4.70 -2.66
C GLU A 9 -6.64 -5.24 -4.08
N GLY A 10 -5.56 -4.87 -4.78
CA GLY A 10 -5.39 -5.14 -6.20
C GLY A 10 -3.99 -5.59 -6.59
N ALA A 11 -3.86 -5.97 -7.86
CA ALA A 11 -2.60 -6.46 -8.42
C ALA A 11 -1.51 -5.38 -8.49
N PHE A 12 -1.91 -4.11 -8.65
CA PHE A 12 -0.96 -3.00 -8.66
C PHE A 12 -0.36 -2.76 -7.27
N ASP A 13 -1.17 -2.83 -6.21
CA ASP A 13 -0.70 -2.72 -4.82
C ASP A 13 0.30 -3.81 -4.49
N GLN A 14 -0.01 -5.06 -4.89
CA GLN A 14 0.92 -6.18 -4.76
C GLN A 14 2.24 -5.88 -5.48
N PHE A 15 2.17 -5.50 -6.77
CA PHE A 15 3.34 -5.21 -7.58
C PHE A 15 4.23 -4.11 -6.96
N ILE A 16 3.61 -3.04 -6.44
CA ILE A 16 4.34 -1.94 -5.80
C ILE A 16 5.01 -2.41 -4.51
N LEU A 17 4.29 -3.11 -3.63
CA LEU A 17 4.84 -3.61 -2.37
C LEU A 17 5.99 -4.61 -2.59
N GLU A 18 5.87 -5.50 -3.57
CA GLU A 18 6.94 -6.45 -3.93
C GLU A 18 8.24 -5.75 -4.37
N ARG A 19 8.15 -4.51 -4.87
CA ARG A 19 9.32 -3.75 -5.35
C ARG A 19 9.90 -2.80 -4.31
N ILE A 20 9.08 -2.21 -3.46
CA ILE A 20 9.53 -1.16 -2.52
C ILE A 20 9.86 -1.71 -1.12
N LEU A 21 9.28 -2.85 -0.73
CA LEU A 21 9.59 -3.47 0.55
C LEU A 21 10.96 -4.16 0.51
N PRO A 22 11.66 -4.27 1.66
CA PRO A 22 12.92 -4.97 1.74
C PRO A 22 12.81 -6.42 1.24
N GLU A 23 13.80 -6.90 0.47
CA GLU A 23 13.80 -8.25 -0.12
C GLU A 23 13.61 -9.36 0.93
N LYS A 24 14.21 -9.20 2.12
CA LYS A 24 14.01 -10.13 3.25
C LYS A 24 12.54 -10.19 3.67
N MET A 25 11.83 -9.07 3.69
CA MET A 25 10.41 -9.02 4.05
C MET A 25 9.55 -9.68 2.97
N VAL A 26 9.80 -9.35 1.69
CA VAL A 26 9.05 -9.93 0.56
C VAL A 26 9.23 -11.45 0.49
N SER A 27 10.45 -11.95 0.66
CA SER A 27 10.73 -13.40 0.64
C SER A 27 10.16 -14.16 1.84
N GLN A 28 9.87 -13.46 2.94
CA GLN A 28 9.32 -14.02 4.17
C GLN A 28 7.82 -13.77 4.35
N THR A 29 7.16 -13.12 3.39
CA THR A 29 5.75 -12.73 3.48
C THR A 29 4.99 -13.24 2.27
N LYS A 30 3.75 -13.69 2.47
CA LYS A 30 2.87 -14.04 1.35
C LYS A 30 1.91 -12.88 1.06
N ILE A 31 2.15 -12.18 -0.05
CA ILE A 31 1.29 -11.07 -0.51
C ILE A 31 0.13 -11.67 -1.34
N ILE A 32 -1.11 -11.31 -0.99
CA ILE A 32 -2.35 -11.85 -1.57
C ILE A 32 -3.28 -10.70 -1.94
N THR A 33 -3.91 -10.78 -3.10
CA THR A 33 -4.89 -9.81 -3.57
C THR A 33 -6.32 -10.14 -3.15
N GLY A 34 -7.04 -9.11 -2.73
CA GLY A 34 -8.45 -9.13 -2.36
C GLY A 34 -9.37 -9.04 -3.56
N ASN A 35 -8.99 -8.32 -4.63
CA ASN A 35 -9.89 -7.79 -5.66
C ASN A 35 -10.90 -6.79 -5.06
N GLY A 36 -10.37 -5.85 -4.26
CA GLY A 36 -11.11 -4.78 -3.60
C GLY A 36 -11.32 -4.97 -2.10
N TYR A 37 -11.52 -3.86 -1.42
CA TYR A 37 -11.77 -3.68 0.02
C TYR A 37 -12.51 -4.83 0.72
N ASN A 38 -13.77 -5.12 0.32
CA ASN A 38 -14.63 -6.05 1.07
C ASN A 38 -14.11 -7.48 1.02
N ILE A 39 -13.55 -7.86 -0.13
CA ILE A 39 -13.01 -9.20 -0.33
C ILE A 39 -11.65 -9.33 0.38
N ALA A 40 -10.83 -8.27 0.36
CA ALA A 40 -9.59 -8.20 1.14
C ALA A 40 -9.87 -8.44 2.64
N LEU A 41 -10.81 -7.70 3.23
CA LEU A 41 -11.18 -7.86 4.65
C LEU A 41 -11.73 -9.26 4.94
N SER A 42 -12.62 -9.80 4.09
CA SER A 42 -13.18 -11.14 4.27
C SER A 42 -12.10 -12.24 4.22
N LYS A 43 -11.15 -12.14 3.29
CA LYS A 43 -10.00 -13.05 3.22
C LYS A 43 -9.07 -12.89 4.41
N ALA A 44 -8.79 -11.67 4.86
CA ALA A 44 -7.96 -11.42 6.04
C ALA A 44 -8.58 -12.08 7.29
N ARG A 45 -9.90 -11.91 7.50
CA ARG A 45 -10.64 -12.60 8.56
C ARG A 45 -10.53 -14.12 8.46
N SER A 46 -10.67 -14.66 7.26
CA SER A 46 -10.55 -16.10 7.02
C SER A 46 -9.15 -16.62 7.36
N LEU A 47 -8.09 -15.89 6.96
CA LEU A 47 -6.70 -16.22 7.25
C LEU A 47 -6.38 -16.17 8.76
N LEU A 48 -6.92 -15.21 9.50
CA LEU A 48 -6.78 -15.14 10.95
C LEU A 48 -7.44 -16.31 11.68
N ILE A 49 -8.53 -16.85 11.14
CA ILE A 49 -9.21 -18.02 11.72
C ILE A 49 -8.47 -19.31 11.32
N SER A 50 -8.06 -19.42 10.06
CA SER A 50 -7.52 -20.67 9.50
C SER A 50 -6.02 -20.83 9.69
N SER A 51 -5.30 -19.77 10.06
CA SER A 51 -3.86 -19.78 10.26
C SER A 51 -3.49 -19.06 11.57
N GLU A 52 -2.47 -19.56 12.27
CA GLU A 52 -1.87 -18.86 13.41
C GLU A 52 -0.87 -17.78 12.97
N LEU A 53 -0.84 -17.42 11.68
CA LEU A 53 0.15 -16.49 11.14
C LEU A 53 -0.41 -15.06 11.17
N PRO A 54 0.41 -14.04 11.48
CA PRO A 54 -0.04 -12.65 11.46
C PRO A 54 -0.53 -12.19 10.09
N VAL A 55 -1.57 -11.36 10.07
CA VAL A 55 -2.16 -10.79 8.85
C VAL A 55 -2.07 -9.27 8.85
N SER A 56 -1.36 -8.71 7.89
CA SER A 56 -1.35 -7.27 7.62
C SER A 56 -2.31 -6.95 6.48
N LEU A 57 -3.28 -6.09 6.72
CA LEU A 57 -4.22 -5.59 5.72
C LEU A 57 -3.75 -4.21 5.26
N ILE A 58 -3.43 -4.08 3.97
CA ILE A 58 -3.02 -2.83 3.33
C ILE A 58 -4.11 -2.44 2.35
N VAL A 59 -4.76 -1.30 2.60
CA VAL A 59 -5.99 -0.89 1.92
C VAL A 59 -5.96 0.59 1.60
N ASP A 60 -6.74 0.97 0.60
CA ASP A 60 -6.96 2.37 0.26
C ASP A 60 -8.06 2.93 1.16
N SER A 61 -8.00 4.22 1.45
CA SER A 61 -9.08 4.90 2.17
C SER A 61 -10.13 5.48 1.22
N ASP A 62 -9.83 5.59 -0.08
CA ASP A 62 -10.66 6.18 -1.14
C ASP A 62 -11.06 7.65 -0.91
N THR A 63 -10.55 8.27 0.15
CA THR A 63 -10.97 9.61 0.60
C THR A 63 -9.86 10.28 1.38
N THR A 64 -9.84 11.61 1.37
CA THR A 64 -8.97 12.42 2.24
C THR A 64 -9.73 12.93 3.48
N ASP A 65 -11.04 12.66 3.57
CA ASP A 65 -11.83 13.07 4.72
C ASP A 65 -11.46 12.26 5.97
N ARG A 66 -10.92 12.97 6.97
CA ARG A 66 -10.42 12.35 8.19
C ARG A 66 -11.50 11.56 8.94
N SER A 67 -12.74 12.06 8.98
CA SER A 67 -13.81 11.38 9.72
C SER A 67 -14.16 10.03 9.10
N SER A 68 -14.24 9.98 7.78
CA SER A 68 -14.47 8.76 7.00
C SER A 68 -13.31 7.78 7.12
N ILE A 69 -12.06 8.27 7.16
CA ILE A 69 -10.86 7.44 7.36
C ILE A 69 -10.87 6.78 8.73
N GLU A 70 -11.12 7.53 9.80
CA GLU A 70 -11.17 6.96 11.16
C GLU A 70 -12.33 5.97 11.32
N GLU A 71 -13.51 6.26 10.75
CA GLU A 71 -14.63 5.32 10.76
C GLU A 71 -14.30 4.00 10.05
N LYS A 72 -13.71 4.06 8.85
CA LYS A 72 -13.24 2.88 8.12
C LYS A 72 -12.21 2.08 8.94
N LYS A 73 -11.26 2.78 9.56
CA LYS A 73 -10.21 2.16 10.37
C LYS A 73 -10.75 1.48 11.61
N ASP A 74 -11.68 2.12 12.32
CA ASP A 74 -12.34 1.56 13.49
C ASP A 74 -13.15 0.31 13.11
N PHE A 75 -13.93 0.39 12.04
CA PHE A 75 -14.71 -0.74 11.54
C PHE A 75 -13.82 -1.95 11.21
N MET A 76 -12.73 -1.75 10.46
CA MET A 76 -11.81 -2.83 10.12
C MET A 76 -11.13 -3.42 11.35
N THR A 77 -10.62 -2.55 12.21
CA THR A 77 -9.90 -2.96 13.40
C THR A 77 -10.80 -3.79 14.31
N GLN A 78 -12.02 -3.32 14.59
CA GLN A 78 -13.01 -4.07 15.37
C GLN A 78 -13.36 -5.42 14.71
N SER A 79 -13.50 -5.45 13.39
CA SER A 79 -13.81 -6.68 12.64
C SER A 79 -12.72 -7.75 12.77
N LEU A 80 -11.45 -7.35 12.87
CA LEU A 80 -10.30 -8.25 13.03
C LEU A 80 -10.04 -8.61 14.51
N GLN A 81 -10.23 -7.66 15.43
CA GLN A 81 -10.10 -7.88 16.89
C GLN A 81 -11.05 -8.94 17.43
N GLN A 82 -12.21 -9.13 16.80
CA GLN A 82 -13.14 -10.20 17.15
C GLN A 82 -12.58 -11.61 16.89
N LEU A 83 -11.54 -11.73 16.05
CA LEU A 83 -11.00 -13.00 15.59
C LEU A 83 -9.60 -13.30 16.14
N SER A 84 -8.82 -12.26 16.46
CA SER A 84 -7.45 -12.43 16.93
C SER A 84 -7.00 -11.28 17.84
N THR A 85 -5.86 -11.47 18.49
CA THR A 85 -5.24 -10.44 19.32
C THR A 85 -4.65 -9.32 18.45
N PRO A 86 -4.57 -8.07 18.95
CA PRO A 86 -3.99 -6.94 18.21
C PRO A 86 -2.55 -7.17 17.70
N ASP A 87 -1.79 -8.09 18.31
CA ASP A 87 -0.43 -8.42 17.88
C ASP A 87 -0.39 -9.36 16.66
N HIS A 88 -1.52 -9.96 16.28
CA HIS A 88 -1.64 -10.89 15.16
C HIS A 88 -2.26 -10.25 13.92
N PHE A 89 -2.60 -8.96 13.95
CA PHE A 89 -3.00 -8.26 12.75
C PHE A 89 -2.59 -6.79 12.76
N HIS A 90 -2.39 -6.23 11.57
CA HIS A 90 -2.18 -4.79 11.36
C HIS A 90 -3.08 -4.29 10.25
N VAL A 91 -3.52 -3.03 10.33
CA VAL A 91 -4.28 -2.36 9.28
C VAL A 91 -3.53 -1.09 8.88
N PHE A 92 -3.17 -1.00 7.61
CA PHE A 92 -2.49 0.15 7.01
C PHE A 92 -3.40 0.77 5.95
N PHE A 93 -3.63 2.07 6.08
CA PHE A 93 -4.38 2.85 5.09
C PHE A 93 -3.43 3.70 4.26
N ALA A 94 -3.50 3.55 2.95
CA ALA A 94 -3.04 4.57 2.04
C ALA A 94 -4.12 5.64 1.88
N VAL A 95 -3.73 6.90 1.85
CA VAL A 95 -4.66 8.03 1.84
C VAL A 95 -4.40 8.96 0.66
N PRO A 96 -5.34 9.10 -0.30
CA PRO A 96 -6.54 8.28 -0.46
C PRO A 96 -6.25 6.87 -1.01
N GLU A 97 -5.21 6.73 -1.83
CA GLU A 97 -4.81 5.50 -2.54
C GLU A 97 -3.29 5.27 -2.43
N ILE A 98 -2.80 4.03 -2.60
CA ILE A 98 -1.37 3.69 -2.47
C ILE A 98 -0.46 4.54 -3.35
N GLU A 99 -0.96 5.01 -4.49
CA GLU A 99 -0.24 5.87 -5.43
C GLU A 99 0.25 7.18 -4.79
N VAL A 100 -0.29 7.59 -3.64
CA VAL A 100 0.18 8.75 -2.88
C VAL A 100 1.68 8.68 -2.54
N ILE A 101 2.27 7.47 -2.43
CA ILE A 101 3.69 7.31 -2.13
C ILE A 101 4.58 7.99 -3.18
N PHE A 102 4.15 8.04 -4.44
CA PHE A 102 4.88 8.69 -5.52
C PHE A 102 4.85 10.22 -5.41
N PHE A 103 3.89 10.76 -4.68
CA PHE A 103 3.71 12.19 -4.42
C PHE A 103 4.16 12.60 -3.02
N SER A 104 4.94 11.75 -2.34
CA SER A 104 5.55 12.08 -1.03
C SER A 104 6.55 13.24 -1.13
N SER A 105 7.18 13.42 -2.30
CA SER A 105 7.98 14.58 -2.62
C SER A 105 7.97 14.85 -4.13
N ARG A 106 8.21 16.10 -4.53
CA ARG A 106 8.29 16.46 -5.96
C ARG A 106 9.43 15.73 -6.66
N GLU A 107 10.55 15.56 -5.98
CA GLU A 107 11.72 14.88 -6.53
C GLU A 107 11.41 13.44 -6.94
N ILE A 108 10.57 12.73 -6.19
CA ILE A 108 10.19 11.33 -6.51
C ILE A 108 9.35 11.28 -7.77
N ILE A 109 8.26 12.05 -7.84
CA ILE A 109 7.39 12.04 -9.02
C ILE A 109 8.10 12.60 -10.25
N GLU A 110 8.90 13.65 -10.11
CA GLU A 110 9.63 14.26 -11.22
C GLU A 110 10.69 13.32 -11.81
N GLU A 111 11.37 12.53 -10.97
CA GLU A 111 12.26 11.46 -11.41
C GLU A 111 11.49 10.34 -12.12
N LEU A 112 10.32 9.95 -11.60
CA LEU A 112 9.48 8.92 -12.20
C LEU A 112 8.98 9.31 -13.59
N ILE A 113 8.53 10.55 -13.77
CA ILE A 113 7.97 11.03 -15.06
C ILE A 113 9.05 11.62 -15.99
N GLY A 114 10.28 11.81 -15.51
CA GLY A 114 11.37 12.42 -16.28
C GLY A 114 11.15 13.90 -16.60
N GLY A 115 10.41 14.64 -15.76
CA GLY A 115 9.96 16.01 -16.06
C GLY A 115 9.40 16.73 -14.84
N LYS A 116 9.12 18.03 -15.00
CA LYS A 116 8.57 18.86 -13.92
C LYS A 116 7.07 18.62 -13.73
N VAL A 117 6.65 18.60 -12.47
CA VAL A 117 5.22 18.51 -12.10
C VAL A 117 4.66 19.91 -11.87
N SER A 118 3.55 20.23 -12.54
CA SER A 118 2.87 21.51 -12.36
C SER A 118 2.11 21.59 -11.02
N GLU A 119 1.77 22.80 -10.55
CA GLU A 119 0.96 22.97 -9.34
C GLU A 119 -0.40 22.27 -9.45
N GLN A 120 -1.09 22.43 -10.58
CA GLN A 120 -2.38 21.78 -10.81
C GLN A 120 -2.29 20.25 -10.74
N GLN A 121 -1.21 19.70 -11.30
CA GLN A 121 -0.94 18.27 -11.25
C GLN A 121 -0.65 17.79 -9.83
N TRP A 122 0.12 18.57 -9.07
CA TRP A 122 0.43 18.31 -7.66
C TRP A 122 -0.83 18.35 -6.79
N GLU A 123 -1.69 19.35 -6.99
CA GLU A 123 -2.98 19.47 -6.30
C GLU A 123 -3.93 18.32 -6.64
N LEU A 124 -4.03 17.95 -7.93
CA LEU A 124 -4.85 16.80 -8.35
C LEU A 124 -4.40 15.51 -7.65
N ALA A 125 -3.08 15.30 -7.57
CA ALA A 125 -2.52 14.10 -6.96
C ALA A 125 -2.84 13.97 -5.47
N HIS A 126 -3.13 15.08 -4.77
CA HIS A 126 -3.56 15.03 -3.37
C HIS A 126 -4.91 14.32 -3.18
N TYR A 127 -5.81 14.44 -4.16
CA TYR A 127 -7.16 13.88 -4.08
C TYR A 127 -7.34 12.62 -4.93
N GLN A 128 -6.58 12.49 -6.02
CA GLN A 128 -6.72 11.43 -7.01
C GLN A 128 -5.32 10.99 -7.52
N PRO A 129 -4.44 10.46 -6.65
CA PRO A 129 -3.06 10.15 -7.00
C PRO A 129 -2.95 9.15 -8.15
N LYS A 130 -3.81 8.12 -8.20
CA LYS A 130 -3.85 7.17 -9.31
C LYS A 130 -4.21 7.82 -10.64
N GLN A 131 -5.26 8.64 -10.64
CA GLN A 131 -5.66 9.37 -11.85
C GLN A 131 -4.58 10.35 -12.29
N ALA A 132 -3.92 11.03 -11.35
CA ALA A 132 -2.80 11.92 -11.65
C ALA A 132 -1.65 11.17 -12.33
N LEU A 133 -1.26 9.98 -11.84
CA LEU A 133 -0.24 9.15 -12.48
C LEU A 133 -0.63 8.69 -13.88
N LEU A 134 -1.87 8.21 -14.05
CA LEU A 134 -2.37 7.79 -15.37
C LEU A 134 -2.28 8.95 -16.38
N ASN A 135 -2.66 10.15 -15.96
CA ASN A 135 -2.60 11.36 -16.78
C ASN A 135 -1.15 11.75 -17.10
N MET A 136 -0.25 11.76 -16.11
CA MET A 136 1.16 12.15 -16.30
C MET A 136 1.93 11.18 -17.19
N LEU A 137 1.71 9.89 -17.01
CA LEU A 137 2.40 8.84 -17.76
C LEU A 137 1.71 8.50 -19.09
N HIS A 138 0.58 9.14 -19.40
CA HIS A 138 -0.20 8.91 -20.61
C HIS A 138 -0.49 7.41 -20.83
N THR A 139 -0.86 6.73 -19.76
CA THR A 139 -1.06 5.27 -19.73
C THR A 139 -2.42 4.93 -19.13
N ASN A 140 -2.96 3.77 -19.51
CA ASN A 140 -4.13 3.16 -18.87
C ASN A 140 -3.75 1.93 -18.02
N ASN A 141 -2.46 1.60 -17.94
CA ASN A 141 -1.95 0.45 -17.21
C ASN A 141 -0.65 0.82 -16.47
N LEU A 142 -0.79 1.21 -15.20
CA LEU A 142 0.34 1.60 -14.36
C LEU A 142 1.33 0.44 -14.17
N GLN A 143 0.86 -0.78 -13.93
CA GLN A 143 1.75 -1.92 -13.70
C GLN A 143 2.74 -2.14 -14.86
N LYS A 144 2.26 -2.03 -16.10
CA LYS A 144 3.12 -2.15 -17.29
C LYS A 144 4.13 -1.01 -17.37
N SER A 145 3.68 0.24 -17.18
CA SER A 145 4.55 1.41 -17.25
C SER A 145 5.63 1.39 -16.17
N PHE A 146 5.30 0.95 -14.95
CA PHE A 146 6.21 1.01 -13.81
C PHE A 146 7.32 -0.03 -13.86
N HIS A 147 7.18 -1.10 -14.64
CA HIS A 147 8.24 -2.09 -14.79
C HIS A 147 9.54 -1.49 -15.37
N GLU A 148 9.42 -0.44 -16.19
CA GLU A 148 10.55 0.25 -16.81
C GLU A 148 10.96 1.52 -16.05
N LEU A 149 10.01 2.14 -15.34
CA LEU A 149 10.22 3.44 -14.68
C LEU A 149 10.75 3.32 -13.25
N LEU A 150 10.52 2.21 -12.53
CA LEU A 150 11.00 2.03 -11.16
C LEU A 150 12.50 1.72 -11.13
N THR A 151 13.32 2.76 -11.11
CA THR A 151 14.77 2.66 -10.94
C THR A 151 15.15 2.24 -9.50
N PRO A 152 16.35 1.69 -9.27
CA PRO A 152 16.83 1.42 -7.90
C PRO A 152 16.84 2.67 -7.00
N SER A 153 17.16 3.84 -7.57
CA SER A 153 17.11 5.14 -6.87
C SER A 153 15.69 5.47 -6.39
N LEU A 154 14.69 5.32 -7.27
CA LEU A 154 13.30 5.53 -6.92
C LEU A 154 12.82 4.53 -5.87
N ILE A 155 13.16 3.25 -6.02
CA ILE A 155 12.81 2.21 -5.04
C ILE A 155 13.37 2.57 -3.66
N GLU A 156 14.62 3.02 -3.58
CA GLU A 156 15.23 3.45 -2.32
C GLU A 156 14.48 4.65 -1.70
N LYS A 157 14.12 5.65 -2.50
CA LYS A 157 13.36 6.83 -2.04
C LYS A 157 11.95 6.45 -1.57
N LEU A 158 11.24 5.63 -2.33
CA LEU A 158 9.90 5.14 -2.00
C LEU A 158 9.92 4.31 -0.73
N GLY A 159 10.96 3.48 -0.57
CA GLY A 159 11.20 2.71 0.65
C GLY A 159 11.28 3.58 1.90
N LYS A 160 11.70 4.84 1.79
CA LYS A 160 11.85 5.79 2.91
C LYS A 160 10.58 6.61 3.21
N THR A 161 9.51 6.44 2.44
CA THR A 161 8.26 7.16 2.69
C THR A 161 7.61 6.73 3.99
N ASP A 162 6.88 7.63 4.65
CA ASP A 162 6.24 7.37 5.95
C ASP A 162 5.33 6.15 5.90
N PHE A 163 4.57 5.98 4.81
CA PHE A 163 3.69 4.83 4.63
C PHE A 163 4.48 3.50 4.61
N VAL A 164 5.56 3.43 3.84
CA VAL A 164 6.37 2.21 3.71
C VAL A 164 7.14 1.94 5.00
N GLN A 165 7.73 2.96 5.61
CA GLN A 165 8.42 2.84 6.90
C GLN A 165 7.46 2.39 8.01
N ASN A 166 6.21 2.84 7.98
CA ASN A 166 5.19 2.39 8.91
C ASN A 166 4.89 0.89 8.75
N ILE A 167 4.79 0.38 7.51
CA ILE A 167 4.65 -1.07 7.26
C ILE A 167 5.88 -1.82 7.78
N ILE A 168 7.08 -1.38 7.42
CA ILE A 168 8.34 -2.04 7.81
C ILE A 168 8.46 -2.12 9.33
N LYS A 169 8.17 -1.02 10.04
CA LYS A 169 8.31 -0.93 11.51
C LYS A 169 7.34 -1.84 12.25
N ASN A 170 6.09 -1.91 11.81
CA ASN A 170 5.06 -2.66 12.53
C ASN A 170 5.04 -4.15 12.14
N CYS A 171 5.51 -4.49 10.94
CA CYS A 171 5.54 -5.87 10.47
C CYS A 171 6.94 -6.50 10.53
N GLN A 172 7.86 -5.98 11.36
CA GLN A 172 9.20 -6.54 11.49
C GLN A 172 9.13 -8.03 11.84
N VAL A 173 9.53 -8.86 10.89
CA VAL A 173 9.73 -10.29 11.11
C VAL A 173 10.94 -10.42 12.04
N ALA A 174 10.73 -11.01 13.23
CA ALA A 174 11.81 -11.23 14.20
C ALA A 174 13.06 -11.80 13.50
N ALA A 175 14.19 -11.12 13.70
CA ALA A 175 15.45 -11.40 13.02
C ALA A 175 16.02 -12.79 13.34
#